data_AF-A0A6B3NQT8-F1
#
_entry.id   AF-A0A6B3NQT8-F1
#
_cell.length_a   1.000
_cell.length_b   1.000
_cell.length_c   1.000
_cell.angle_alpha   90.00
_cell.angle_beta   90.00
_cell.angle_gamma   90.00
#
_symmetry.space_group_name_H-M   'P 1'
#
loop_
_entity.id
_entity.type
_entity.pdbx_description
1 polymer ?
#
loop_
_entity_poly.entity_id
_entity_poly.type
_entity_poly.pdbx_seq_one_letter_code
_entity_poly.pdbx_strand_id
1 'polypeptide(L)'
;MTESVVPLPTILWQVLLLLVAIALESRMLHNRLGISRKSSVQYATSMNLIVTVFGWWAFFLLNSLLAQDFKNQIISYICFGNILDNQISNFNLVIGSTGIFILFGAFLVKLKVLELQEAFLKSSKVKTESNGRAGLTYRLNQAIIHTDVNRATVVFTANAYSSIVILLLLFMSFLFLNNSAGQ
;
A
#
# COMPACT_ATOMS: atom_id res chain seq x y z
N MET A 1 -1.47 -33.21 -16.87
CA MET A 1 -1.63 -31.74 -16.97
C MET A 1 -2.31 -31.28 -15.69
N THR A 2 -1.53 -30.99 -14.64
CA THR A 2 -2.08 -30.50 -13.37
C THR A 2 -2.24 -29.00 -13.48
N GLU A 3 -3.44 -28.55 -13.85
CA GLU A 3 -3.84 -27.17 -13.63
C GLU A 3 -3.79 -26.91 -12.13
N SER A 4 -2.72 -26.26 -11.67
CA SER A 4 -2.64 -25.75 -10.31
C SER A 4 -3.64 -24.60 -10.20
N VAL A 5 -4.87 -24.94 -9.78
CA VAL A 5 -6.04 -24.06 -9.57
C VAL A 5 -5.75 -22.95 -8.55
N VAL A 6 -4.64 -23.02 -7.81
CA VAL A 6 -4.25 -22.02 -6.82
C VAL A 6 -3.06 -21.19 -7.34
N PRO A 7 -3.19 -19.86 -7.44
CA PRO A 7 -2.09 -18.97 -7.86
C PRO A 7 -1.08 -18.77 -6.71
N LEU A 8 -0.46 -19.88 -6.26
CA LEU A 8 0.50 -19.91 -5.17
C LEU A 8 1.68 -18.95 -5.38
N PRO A 9 2.27 -18.82 -6.60
CA PRO A 9 3.35 -17.86 -6.83
C PRO A 9 2.91 -16.40 -6.60
N THR A 10 1.70 -16.04 -7.03
CA THR A 10 1.15 -14.70 -6.86
C THR A 10 0.94 -14.37 -5.39
N ILE A 11 0.42 -15.32 -4.62
CA ILE A 11 0.20 -15.15 -3.17
C ILE A 11 1.55 -14.96 -2.45
N LEU A 12 2.55 -15.79 -2.75
CA LEU A 12 3.88 -15.68 -2.16
C LEU A 12 4.53 -14.33 -2.49
N TRP A 13 4.44 -13.90 -3.74
CA TRP A 13 4.96 -12.60 -4.16
C TRP A 13 4.26 -11.45 -3.44
N GLN A 14 2.93 -11.49 -3.33
CA GLN A 14 2.15 -10.49 -2.62
C GLN A 14 2.55 -10.41 -1.14
N VAL A 15 2.71 -11.56 -0.47
CA VAL A 15 3.13 -11.62 0.94
C VAL A 15 4.53 -11.04 1.10
N LEU A 16 5.47 -11.36 0.20
CA LEU A 16 6.82 -10.80 0.22
C LEU A 16 6.81 -9.27 0.08
N LEU A 17 6.09 -8.74 -0.90
CA LEU A 17 5.97 -7.29 -1.10
C LEU A 17 5.34 -6.60 0.11
N LEU A 18 4.32 -7.21 0.70
CA LEU A 18 3.63 -6.70 1.88
C LEU A 18 4.55 -6.68 3.11
N LEU A 19 5.38 -7.72 3.31
CA LEU A 19 6.40 -7.75 4.37
C LEU A 19 7.43 -6.64 4.20
N VAL A 20 7.94 -6.43 2.98
CA VAL A 20 8.89 -5.35 2.67
C VAL A 20 8.26 -3.99 2.95
N ALA A 21 7.03 -3.76 2.49
CA ALA A 21 6.30 -2.51 2.74
C ALA A 21 6.15 -2.24 4.25
N ILE A 22 5.70 -3.24 5.02
CA ILE A 22 5.53 -3.11 6.48
C ILE A 22 6.86 -2.81 7.16
N ALA A 23 7.94 -3.50 6.79
CA ALA A 23 9.25 -3.30 7.40
C ALA A 23 9.78 -1.87 7.17
N LEU A 24 9.65 -1.36 5.93
CA LEU A 24 10.08 -0.03 5.58
C LEU A 24 9.21 1.05 6.22
N GLU A 25 7.89 0.91 6.13
CA GLU A 25 6.96 1.89 6.68
C GLU A 25 7.01 1.93 8.20
N SER A 26 7.06 0.77 8.88
CA SER A 26 7.20 0.74 10.34
C SER A 26 8.48 1.42 10.83
N ARG A 27 9.60 1.28 10.09
CA ARG A 27 10.84 1.99 10.38
C ARG A 27 10.68 3.50 10.21
N MET A 28 10.02 3.97 9.15
CA MET A 28 9.77 5.39 8.96
C MET A 28 8.81 5.96 10.00
N LEU A 29 7.73 5.24 10.35
CA LEU A 29 6.81 5.63 11.41
C LEU A 29 7.51 5.74 12.76
N HIS A 30 8.36 4.76 13.11
CA HIS A 30 9.14 4.82 14.35
C HIS A 30 10.07 6.04 14.37
N ASN A 31 10.86 6.23 13.30
CA ASN A 31 11.90 7.26 13.26
C ASN A 31 11.33 8.68 13.14
N ARG A 32 10.19 8.86 12.47
CA ARG A 32 9.66 10.20 12.16
C ARG A 32 8.47 10.61 13.02
N LEU A 33 7.66 9.67 13.51
CA LEU A 33 6.52 9.96 14.40
C LEU A 33 6.82 9.65 15.87
N GLY A 34 7.98 9.05 16.19
CA GLY A 34 8.36 8.71 17.57
C GLY A 34 7.49 7.64 18.21
N ILE A 35 6.71 6.90 17.42
CA ILE A 35 5.84 5.82 17.88
C ILE A 35 6.71 4.65 18.37
N SER A 36 6.30 3.92 19.42
CA SER A 36 7.03 2.75 19.92
C SER A 36 7.26 1.71 18.81
N ARG A 37 8.39 0.99 18.81
CA ARG A 37 8.70 -0.01 17.76
C ARG A 37 7.56 -1.02 17.56
N LYS A 38 6.96 -1.54 18.64
CA LYS A 38 5.84 -2.48 18.58
C LYS A 38 4.61 -1.84 17.93
N SER A 39 4.27 -0.62 18.33
CA SER A 39 3.13 0.09 17.76
C SER A 39 3.37 0.44 16.29
N SER A 40 4.56 0.89 15.89
CA SER A 40 4.87 1.22 14.50
C SER A 40 4.70 0.04 13.56
N VAL A 41 5.08 -1.16 14.00
CA VAL A 41 4.81 -2.40 13.23
C VAL A 41 3.31 -2.65 13.13
N GLN A 42 2.56 -2.55 14.24
CA GLN A 42 1.09 -2.74 14.22
C GLN A 42 0.37 -1.75 13.30
N TYR A 43 0.73 -0.47 13.36
CA TYR A 43 0.20 0.57 12.48
C TYR A 43 0.52 0.26 11.01
N ALA A 44 1.78 -0.02 10.69
CA ALA A 44 2.22 -0.33 9.33
C ALA A 44 1.56 -1.60 8.78
N THR A 45 1.44 -2.66 9.58
CA THR A 45 0.74 -3.89 9.20
C THR A 45 -0.72 -3.61 8.88
N SER A 46 -1.43 -2.93 9.78
CA SER A 46 -2.85 -2.64 9.59
C SER A 46 -3.08 -1.74 8.37
N MET A 47 -2.26 -0.71 8.18
CA MET A 47 -2.33 0.16 7.00
C MET A 47 -2.11 -0.61 5.69
N ASN A 48 -1.04 -1.39 5.59
CA ASN A 48 -0.72 -2.11 4.35
C ASN A 48 -1.72 -3.23 4.06
N LEU A 49 -2.24 -3.90 5.08
CA LEU A 49 -3.25 -4.95 4.91
C LEU A 49 -4.60 -4.36 4.47
N ILE A 50 -5.05 -3.27 5.10
CA ILE A 50 -6.29 -2.59 4.70
C ILE A 50 -6.18 -2.08 3.25
N VAL A 51 -5.08 -1.42 2.89
CA VAL A 51 -4.84 -0.97 1.51
C VAL A 51 -4.83 -2.14 0.53
N THR A 52 -4.22 -3.26 0.89
CA THR A 52 -4.20 -4.46 0.04
C THR A 52 -5.61 -4.99 -0.18
N VAL A 53 -6.43 -5.09 0.87
CA VAL A 53 -7.83 -5.52 0.77
C VAL A 53 -8.64 -4.55 -0.10
N PHE A 54 -8.50 -3.24 0.12
CA PHE A 54 -9.14 -2.23 -0.71
C PHE A 54 -8.68 -2.28 -2.17
N GLY A 55 -7.40 -2.55 -2.41
CA GLY A 55 -6.83 -2.71 -3.75
C GLY A 55 -7.44 -3.91 -4.48
N TRP A 56 -7.54 -5.07 -3.82
CA TRP A 56 -8.23 -6.23 -4.38
C TRP A 56 -9.70 -5.97 -4.63
N TRP A 57 -10.38 -5.32 -3.69
CA TRP A 57 -11.80 -4.99 -3.84
C TRP A 57 -12.03 -4.03 -5.02
N ALA A 58 -11.22 -2.98 -5.13
CA ALA A 58 -11.24 -2.06 -6.26
C ALA A 58 -10.92 -2.78 -7.58
N PHE A 59 -9.94 -3.69 -7.59
CA PHE A 59 -9.62 -4.50 -8.76
C PHE A 59 -10.82 -5.34 -9.22
N PHE A 60 -11.51 -6.03 -8.32
CA PHE A 60 -12.69 -6.83 -8.68
C PHE A 60 -13.85 -5.96 -9.20
N LEU A 61 -14.09 -4.80 -8.59
CA LEU A 61 -15.11 -3.85 -9.05
C LEU A 61 -14.78 -3.31 -10.44
N LEU A 62 -13.54 -2.87 -10.65
CA LEU A 62 -13.07 -2.37 -11.94
C LEU A 62 -13.08 -3.47 -13.00
N ASN A 63 -12.68 -4.70 -12.67
CA ASN A 63 -12.72 -5.83 -13.59
C ASN A 63 -14.14 -6.13 -14.10
N SER A 64 -15.17 -5.89 -13.28
CA SER A 64 -16.57 -6.01 -13.72
C SER A 64 -16.96 -4.90 -14.72
N LEU A 65 -16.31 -3.75 -14.66
CA LEU A 65 -16.62 -2.56 -15.48
C LEU A 65 -15.71 -2.44 -16.72
N LEU A 66 -14.61 -3.19 -16.79
CA LEU A 66 -13.68 -3.15 -17.90
C LEU A 66 -14.29 -3.74 -19.18
N ALA A 67 -14.17 -2.98 -20.28
CA ALA A 67 -14.53 -3.41 -21.62
C ALA A 67 -13.73 -4.67 -22.04
N GLN A 68 -14.36 -5.51 -22.87
CA GLN A 68 -13.83 -6.82 -23.25
C GLN A 68 -12.42 -6.72 -23.88
N ASP A 69 -12.13 -5.64 -24.61
CA ASP A 69 -10.84 -5.42 -25.27
C ASP A 69 -9.69 -5.23 -24.28
N PHE A 70 -9.92 -4.57 -23.14
CA PHE A 70 -8.92 -4.44 -22.08
C PHE A 70 -8.68 -5.75 -21.34
N LYS A 71 -9.72 -6.58 -21.17
CA LYS A 71 -9.58 -7.91 -20.57
C LYS A 71 -8.68 -8.79 -21.44
N ASN A 72 -8.89 -8.77 -22.76
CA ASN A 72 -8.09 -9.53 -23.70
C ASN A 72 -6.63 -9.07 -23.72
N GLN A 73 -6.36 -7.76 -23.62
CA GLN A 73 -4.98 -7.25 -23.50
C GLN A 73 -4.32 -7.66 -22.17
N ILE A 74 -5.03 -7.59 -21.05
CA ILE A 74 -4.50 -8.00 -19.74
C ILE A 74 -4.18 -9.50 -19.74
N ILE A 75 -5.07 -10.34 -20.28
CA ILE A 75 -4.86 -11.78 -20.40
C ILE A 75 -3.68 -12.06 -21.34
N SER A 76 -3.59 -11.36 -22.47
CA SER A 76 -2.48 -11.53 -23.41
C SER A 76 -1.13 -11.14 -22.79
N TYR A 77 -1.11 -10.05 -22.02
CA TYR A 77 0.09 -9.59 -21.33
C TYR A 77 0.52 -10.55 -20.21
N ILE A 78 -0.44 -11.01 -19.40
CA ILE A 78 -0.17 -11.91 -18.26
C ILE A 78 0.17 -13.33 -18.72
N CYS A 79 -0.49 -13.87 -19.76
CA CYS A 79 -0.31 -15.25 -20.19
C CYS A 79 0.74 -15.45 -21.28
N PHE A 80 0.93 -14.49 -22.19
CA PHE A 80 1.82 -14.67 -23.35
C PHE A 80 3.01 -13.72 -23.36
N GLY A 81 3.14 -12.82 -22.38
CA GLY A 81 4.25 -11.85 -22.30
C GLY A 81 4.31 -10.88 -23.49
N ASN A 82 3.34 -10.92 -24.39
CA ASN A 82 3.28 -10.14 -25.61
C ASN A 82 2.24 -9.04 -25.45
N ILE A 83 2.70 -7.80 -25.60
CA ILE A 83 1.83 -6.65 -25.83
C ILE A 83 1.33 -6.80 -27.28
N LEU A 84 0.03 -7.06 -27.45
CA LEU A 84 -0.59 -7.11 -28.77
C LEU A 84 -0.31 -5.78 -29.48
N ASP A 85 0.43 -5.88 -30.58
CA ASP A 85 1.09 -4.77 -31.25
C ASP A 85 0.10 -3.63 -31.58
N ASN A 86 0.45 -2.44 -31.09
CA ASN A 86 0.16 -1.14 -31.69
C ASN A 86 -1.29 -0.60 -31.82
N GLN A 87 -2.29 -1.06 -31.06
CA GLN A 87 -3.62 -0.40 -31.12
C GLN A 87 -3.85 0.75 -30.13
N ILE A 88 -2.96 0.97 -29.15
CA ILE A 88 -3.11 2.07 -28.18
C ILE A 88 -1.77 2.81 -28.06
N SER A 89 -1.56 3.81 -28.90
CA SER A 89 -0.42 4.77 -28.83
C SER A 89 -0.26 5.43 -27.45
N ASN A 90 -1.26 5.31 -26.57
CA ASN A 90 -1.27 5.87 -25.22
C ASN A 90 -1.13 4.81 -24.10
N PHE A 91 -0.85 3.54 -24.40
CA PHE A 91 -0.87 2.48 -23.38
C PHE A 91 0.12 2.71 -22.23
N ASN A 92 1.33 3.16 -22.55
CA ASN A 92 2.34 3.53 -21.54
C ASN A 92 1.87 4.71 -20.67
N LEU A 93 1.18 5.69 -21.27
CA LEU A 93 0.62 6.84 -20.56
C LEU A 93 -0.55 6.39 -19.65
N VAL A 94 -1.39 5.48 -20.12
CA VAL A 94 -2.50 4.89 -19.34
C VAL A 94 -1.96 4.10 -18.15
N ILE A 95 -0.94 3.25 -18.34
CA ILE A 95 -0.31 2.50 -17.25
C ILE A 95 0.34 3.46 -16.24
N GLY A 96 1.13 4.42 -16.72
CA GLY A 96 1.82 5.38 -15.87
C GLY A 96 0.84 6.22 -15.04
N SER A 97 -0.19 6.77 -15.68
CA SER A 97 -1.23 7.53 -14.99
C SER A 97 -1.99 6.68 -13.98
N THR A 98 -2.37 5.45 -14.35
CA THR A 98 -3.04 4.51 -13.44
C THR A 98 -2.18 4.19 -12.21
N GLY A 99 -0.88 3.96 -12.41
CA GLY A 99 0.07 3.74 -11.31
C GLY A 99 0.15 4.92 -10.34
N ILE A 100 0.17 6.15 -10.87
CA ILE A 100 0.12 7.37 -10.06
C ILE A 100 -1.18 7.44 -9.25
N PHE A 101 -2.33 7.20 -9.89
CA PHE A 101 -3.63 7.19 -9.19
C PHE A 101 -3.68 6.12 -8.08
N ILE A 102 -3.14 4.92 -8.33
CA ILE A 102 -3.07 3.86 -7.32
C ILE A 102 -2.17 4.29 -6.15
N LEU A 103 -1.02 4.91 -6.43
CA LEU A 103 -0.09 5.37 -5.39
C LEU A 103 -0.73 6.45 -4.50
N PHE A 104 -1.40 7.42 -5.11
CA PHE A 104 -2.13 8.46 -4.39
C PHE A 104 -3.34 7.90 -3.64
N GLY A 105 -4.11 7.00 -4.26
CA GLY A 105 -5.24 6.34 -3.61
C GLY A 105 -4.80 5.53 -2.39
N ALA A 106 -3.73 4.74 -2.52
CA ALA A 106 -3.14 4.00 -1.41
C ALA A 106 -2.70 4.94 -0.28
N PHE A 107 -2.05 6.05 -0.61
CA PHE A 107 -1.67 7.07 0.37
C PHE A 107 -2.87 7.64 1.15
N LEU A 108 -3.95 8.03 0.45
CA LEU A 108 -5.16 8.57 1.10
C LEU A 108 -5.81 7.56 2.04
N VAL A 109 -5.90 6.29 1.61
CA VAL A 109 -6.41 5.20 2.45
C VAL A 109 -5.52 5.03 3.69
N LYS A 110 -4.19 5.01 3.53
CA LYS A 110 -3.25 4.89 4.67
C LYS A 110 -3.42 6.01 5.68
N LEU A 111 -3.58 7.26 5.21
CA LEU A 111 -3.84 8.40 6.11
C LEU A 111 -5.11 8.21 6.92
N LYS A 112 -6.22 7.83 6.27
CA LYS A 112 -7.49 7.62 6.96
C LYS A 112 -7.45 6.46 7.94
N VAL A 113 -6.74 5.40 7.60
CA VAL A 113 -6.52 4.26 8.49
C VAL A 113 -5.71 4.67 9.72
N LEU A 114 -4.66 5.47 9.56
CA LEU A 114 -3.85 5.96 10.68
C LEU A 114 -4.68 6.87 11.61
N GLU A 115 -5.43 7.82 11.03
CA GLU A 115 -6.32 8.73 11.76
C GLU A 115 -7.36 7.94 12.57
N LEU A 116 -7.97 6.91 11.96
CA LEU A 116 -8.95 6.05 12.62
C LEU A 116 -8.34 5.27 13.77
N GLN A 117 -7.16 4.67 13.58
CA GLN A 117 -6.48 3.92 14.65
C GLN A 117 -6.13 4.82 15.83
N GLU A 118 -5.63 6.03 15.59
CA GLU A 118 -5.37 7.00 16.64
C GLU A 118 -6.65 7.43 17.38
N ALA A 119 -7.75 7.65 16.65
CA ALA A 119 -9.04 7.99 17.24
C ALA A 119 -9.55 6.87 18.17
N PHE A 120 -9.38 5.60 17.78
CA PHE A 120 -9.70 4.46 18.64
C PHE A 120 -8.82 4.41 19.90
N LEU A 121 -7.51 4.63 19.77
CA LEU A 121 -6.61 4.69 20.94
C LEU A 121 -6.96 5.85 21.88
N LYS A 122 -7.27 7.04 21.33
CA LYS A 122 -7.65 8.22 22.11
C LYS A 122 -8.97 8.00 22.85
N SER A 123 -9.97 7.43 22.17
CA SER A 123 -11.25 7.04 22.77
C SER A 123 -11.06 6.04 23.92
N SER A 124 -10.18 5.07 23.75
CA SER A 124 -9.83 4.11 24.81
C SER A 124 -9.17 4.80 26.02
N LYS A 125 -8.27 5.77 25.82
CA LYS A 125 -7.61 6.48 26.93
C LYS A 125 -8.57 7.41 27.68
N VAL A 126 -9.46 8.11 26.98
CA VAL A 126 -10.45 9.01 27.61
C VAL A 126 -11.40 8.24 28.52
N LYS A 127 -11.79 7.01 28.14
CA LYS A 127 -12.59 6.12 29.01
C LYS A 127 -11.84 5.68 30.26
N THR A 128 -10.52 5.49 30.19
CA THR A 128 -9.68 5.11 31.34
C THR A 128 -9.39 6.31 32.26
N GLU A 129 -9.19 7.51 31.70
CA GLU A 129 -8.89 8.74 32.47
C GLU A 129 -10.14 9.41 33.07
N SER A 130 -11.35 9.07 32.60
CA SER A 130 -12.60 9.50 33.23
C SER A 130 -12.77 9.00 34.69
N ASN A 131 -11.95 8.04 35.13
CA ASN A 131 -11.89 7.59 36.52
C ASN A 131 -10.76 8.27 37.35
N GLY A 132 -9.99 9.19 36.77
CA GLY A 132 -8.89 9.86 37.48
C GLY A 132 -8.41 11.13 36.78
N ARG A 133 -8.80 12.28 37.34
CA ARG A 133 -8.28 13.65 37.11
C ARG A 133 -7.08 13.76 36.15
N ALA A 134 -7.34 13.86 34.84
CA ALA A 134 -6.32 14.25 33.86
C ALA A 134 -6.40 15.77 33.58
N GLY A 135 -5.37 16.49 34.00
CA GLY A 135 -5.30 17.95 34.01
C GLY A 135 -5.24 18.61 32.63
N LEU A 136 -5.72 19.86 32.58
CA LEU A 136 -5.75 20.79 31.45
C LEU A 136 -4.43 20.84 30.63
N THR A 137 -3.30 20.60 31.29
CA THR A 137 -1.94 20.53 30.72
C THR A 137 -1.73 19.36 29.75
N TYR A 138 -2.39 18.21 29.95
CA TYR A 138 -2.32 17.09 28.98
C TYR A 138 -3.03 17.44 27.67
N ARG A 139 -4.18 18.14 27.76
CA ARG A 139 -4.97 18.58 26.61
C ARG A 139 -4.25 19.67 25.81
N LEU A 140 -3.55 20.58 26.48
CA LEU A 140 -2.74 21.62 25.83
C LEU A 140 -1.50 21.04 25.11
N ASN A 141 -0.78 20.10 25.73
CA ASN A 141 0.33 19.41 25.06
C ASN A 141 -0.14 18.58 23.86
N GLN A 142 -1.33 17.98 23.92
CA GLN A 142 -1.90 17.22 22.80
C GLN A 142 -2.33 18.13 21.63
N ALA A 143 -2.74 19.37 21.91
CA ALA A 143 -3.06 20.37 20.87
C ALA A 143 -1.81 20.96 20.20
N ILE A 144 -0.70 21.09 20.93
CA ILE A 144 0.59 21.57 20.39
C ILE A 144 1.26 20.48 19.51
N ILE A 145 0.91 19.20 19.72
CA ILE A 145 1.33 18.05 18.88
C ILE A 145 0.45 17.87 17.62
N HIS A 146 -0.51 18.79 17.33
CA HIS A 146 -1.18 18.85 16.03
C HIS A 146 -0.27 19.49 14.97
N THR A 147 0.72 18.70 14.56
CA THR A 147 1.49 18.91 13.33
C THR A 147 0.90 18.01 12.24
N ASP A 148 -0.34 18.28 11.81
CA ASP A 148 -1.01 17.49 10.76
C ASP A 148 -0.20 17.47 9.45
N VAL A 149 0.54 18.55 9.18
CA VAL A 149 1.40 18.68 7.99
C VAL A 149 2.60 17.72 8.03
N ASN A 150 3.19 17.45 9.20
CA ASN A 150 4.33 16.53 9.30
C ASN A 150 3.90 15.07 9.15
N ARG A 151 2.72 14.71 9.66
CA ARG A 151 2.23 13.32 9.61
C ARG A 151 1.90 12.88 8.20
N ALA A 152 1.15 13.73 7.48
CA ALA A 152 0.84 13.48 6.08
C ALA A 152 2.12 13.32 5.26
N THR A 153 3.11 14.18 5.50
CA THR A 153 4.43 14.11 4.85
C THR A 153 5.17 12.81 5.17
N VAL A 154 5.13 12.34 6.42
CA VAL A 154 5.77 11.08 6.82
C VAL A 154 5.11 9.87 6.16
N VAL A 155 3.78 9.80 6.17
CA VAL A 155 3.05 8.68 5.53
C VAL A 155 3.23 8.72 4.02
N PHE A 156 3.21 9.90 3.41
CA PHE A 156 3.48 10.08 1.98
C PHE A 156 4.88 9.60 1.62
N THR A 157 5.89 10.05 2.37
CA THR A 157 7.29 9.69 2.15
C THR A 157 7.50 8.19 2.37
N ALA A 158 6.89 7.61 3.40
CA ALA A 158 6.95 6.18 3.69
C ALA A 158 6.33 5.35 2.56
N ASN A 159 5.16 5.76 2.06
CA ASN A 159 4.48 5.11 0.94
C ASN A 159 5.26 5.25 -0.38
N ALA A 160 5.84 6.42 -0.65
CA ALA A 160 6.67 6.64 -1.83
C ALA A 160 7.94 5.78 -1.77
N TYR A 161 8.61 5.75 -0.62
CA TYR A 161 9.83 4.95 -0.43
C TYR A 161 9.56 3.45 -0.56
N SER A 162 8.51 2.95 0.11
CA SER A 162 8.11 1.54 -0.02
C SER A 162 7.74 1.18 -1.46
N SER A 163 7.01 2.06 -2.16
CA SER A 163 6.65 1.87 -3.58
C SER A 163 7.87 1.85 -4.50
N ILE A 164 8.86 2.72 -4.30
CA ILE A 164 10.10 2.72 -5.09
C ILE A 164 10.86 1.40 -4.89
N VAL A 165 10.98 0.92 -3.65
CA VAL A 165 11.66 -0.36 -3.37
C VAL A 165 10.89 -1.53 -3.99
N ILE A 166 9.56 -1.54 -3.91
CA ILE A 166 8.72 -2.55 -4.55
C ILE A 166 8.91 -2.53 -6.07
N LEU A 167 8.91 -1.36 -6.71
CA LEU A 167 9.15 -1.22 -8.14
C LEU A 167 10.53 -1.73 -8.54
N LEU A 168 11.56 -1.47 -7.72
CA LEU A 168 12.90 -1.98 -7.96
C LEU A 168 12.96 -3.50 -7.84
N LEU A 169 12.30 -4.09 -6.84
CA LEU A 169 12.19 -5.54 -6.69
C LEU A 169 11.46 -6.19 -7.88
N LEU A 170 10.37 -5.57 -8.34
CA LEU A 170 9.63 -6.01 -9.53
C LEU A 170 10.49 -5.91 -10.79
N PHE A 171 11.25 -4.81 -10.95
CA PHE A 171 12.14 -4.61 -12.09
C PHE A 171 13.28 -5.63 -12.11
N MET A 172 13.92 -5.91 -10.97
CA MET A 172 14.94 -6.95 -10.89
C MET A 172 14.37 -8.34 -11.17
N SER A 173 13.18 -8.65 -10.65
CA SER A 173 12.48 -9.90 -10.95
C SER A 173 12.22 -10.04 -12.45
N PHE A 174 11.73 -8.97 -13.09
CA PHE A 174 11.51 -8.92 -14.54
C PHE A 174 12.80 -9.18 -15.34
N LEU A 175 13.92 -8.53 -14.97
CA LEU A 175 15.21 -8.77 -15.62
C LEU A 175 15.67 -10.22 -15.46
N PHE A 176 15.52 -10.80 -14.27
CA PHE A 176 15.92 -12.19 -14.01
C PHE A 176 15.11 -13.19 -14.84
N LEU A 177 13.78 -13.02 -14.87
CA LEU A 177 12.87 -13.86 -15.67
C LEU A 177 13.15 -13.73 -17.17
N ASN A 178 13.34 -12.52 -17.68
CA ASN A 178 13.58 -12.30 -19.10
C ASN A 178 14.96 -12.82 -19.56
N ASN A 179 15.98 -12.73 -18.69
CA ASN A 179 17.30 -13.28 -18.98
C ASN A 179 17.32 -14.83 -18.94
N SER A 180 16.34 -15.44 -18.26
CA SER A 180 16.18 -16.90 -18.18
C SER A 180 15.44 -17.50 -19.39
N ALA A 181 14.64 -16.69 -20.11
CA ALA A 181 13.87 -17.10 -21.29
C ALA A 181 14.65 -17.01 -22.61
N GLY A 182 15.88 -16.46 -22.58
CA GLY A 182 16.77 -16.30 -23.73
C GLY A 182 17.85 -17.37 -23.89
N GLN A 183 17.75 -18.51 -23.17
CA GLN A 183 18.63 -19.68 -23.31
C GLN A 183 17.86 -20.89 -23.83
#